data_AF-J2KMQ9-F1
#
_entry.id   AF-J2KMQ9-F1
#
_cell.length_a   1.000
_cell.length_b   1.000
_cell.length_c   1.000
_cell.angle_alpha   90.00
_cell.angle_beta   90.00
_cell.angle_gamma   90.00
#
_symmetry.space_group_name_H-M   'P 1'
#
loop_
_entity.id
_entity.type
_entity.pdbx_description
1 polymer ?
#
loop_
_entity_poly.entity_id
_entity_poly.type
_entity_poly.pdbx_seq_one_letter_code
_entity_poly.pdbx_strand_id
1 'polypeptide(L)'
;MKYSINPLVRKPGIQQKLVTILFIALIIFIALISIFLTSCQKELEIQTNFPFELEFMPVPKNIVADQTVEILCQIKKEGQYSGTRYFIRYFQYEGQGALMFPDYKPFKMNVLYPVEGEKFKLLYKPKSKESHEFEIWISDNFGNERMAEFSFN
;
A
#
# COMPACT_ATOMS: atom_id res chain seq x y z
N MET A 1 39.24 66.81 44.78
CA MET A 1 39.46 66.58 43.33
C MET A 1 39.52 65.07 43.10
N LYS A 2 38.63 64.54 42.25
CA LYS A 2 38.57 63.11 41.89
C LYS A 2 39.57 62.84 40.77
N TYR A 3 40.51 61.92 40.97
CA TYR A 3 41.32 61.38 39.87
C TYR A 3 40.60 60.17 39.27
N SER A 4 40.18 60.30 38.01
CA SER A 4 39.66 59.21 37.19
C SER A 4 40.84 58.54 36.49
N ILE A 5 41.09 57.27 36.80
CA ILE A 5 42.09 56.45 36.10
C ILE A 5 41.32 55.64 35.05
N ASN A 6 41.41 56.03 33.78
CA ASN A 6 40.88 55.23 32.68
C ASN A 6 41.77 54.00 32.46
N PRO A 7 41.24 52.77 32.43
CA PRO A 7 42.04 51.60 32.09
C PRO A 7 42.35 51.59 30.59
N LEU A 8 43.63 51.42 30.25
CA LEU A 8 44.10 51.24 28.88
C LEU A 8 43.56 49.92 28.31
N VAL A 9 42.52 50.03 27.49
CA VAL A 9 42.03 48.90 26.69
C VAL A 9 43.05 48.58 25.61
N ARG A 10 43.79 47.48 25.79
CA ARG A 10 44.81 47.00 24.86
C ARG A 10 44.15 46.54 23.56
N LYS A 11 44.28 47.31 22.47
CA LYS A 11 43.78 46.92 21.15
C LYS A 11 44.57 45.72 20.63
N PRO A 12 43.92 44.65 20.14
CA PRO A 12 44.62 43.46 19.67
C PRO A 12 45.49 43.78 18.44
N GLY A 13 46.71 43.24 18.44
CA GLY A 13 47.69 43.45 17.36
C GLY A 13 47.24 42.81 16.05
N ILE A 14 47.76 43.30 14.91
CA ILE A 14 47.41 42.83 13.56
C ILE A 14 47.57 41.31 13.43
N GLN A 15 48.61 40.75 14.06
CA GLN A 15 48.87 39.30 14.13
C GLN A 15 47.75 38.54 14.88
N GLN A 16 47.27 39.06 16.01
CA GLN A 16 46.13 38.45 16.73
C GLN A 16 44.84 38.52 15.91
N LYS A 17 44.58 39.63 15.21
CA LYS A 17 43.42 39.76 14.34
C LYS A 17 43.46 38.75 13.18
N LEU A 18 44.62 38.57 12.55
CA LEU A 18 44.82 37.59 11.47
C LEU A 18 44.62 36.16 11.95
N VAL A 19 45.15 35.80 13.13
CA VAL A 19 44.94 34.47 13.74
C VAL A 19 43.46 34.25 14.06
N THR A 20 42.78 35.25 14.63
CA THR A 20 41.33 35.16 14.91
C THR A 20 40.51 35.00 13.62
N ILE A 21 40.85 35.71 12.54
CA ILE A 21 40.17 35.58 11.24
C ILE A 21 40.37 34.18 10.66
N LEU A 22 41.59 33.63 10.73
CA LEU A 22 41.90 32.28 10.24
C LEU A 22 41.13 31.21 11.03
N PHE A 23 41.02 31.37 12.35
CA PHE A 23 40.24 30.48 13.21
C PHE A 23 38.74 30.52 12.89
N ILE A 24 38.18 31.72 12.66
CA ILE A 24 36.77 31.87 12.28
C ILE A 24 36.50 31.24 10.91
N ALA A 25 37.40 31.43 9.94
CA ALA A 25 37.28 30.84 8.61
C ALA A 25 37.30 29.30 8.65
N LEU A 26 38.15 28.72 9.50
CA LEU A 26 38.22 27.27 9.71
C LEU A 26 36.91 26.71 10.31
N ILE A 27 36.33 27.41 11.29
CA ILE A 27 35.06 27.02 11.90
C ILE A 27 33.93 27.06 10.87
N ILE A 28 33.86 28.11 10.05
CA ILE A 28 32.86 28.23 8.98
C ILE A 28 33.02 27.11 7.95
N PHE A 29 34.26 26.77 7.57
CA PHE A 29 34.53 25.70 6.62
C PHE A 29 34.08 24.32 7.14
N ILE A 30 34.37 24.02 8.41
CA ILE A 30 33.91 22.77 9.06
C ILE A 30 32.38 22.75 9.18
N ALA A 31 31.76 23.88 9.53
CA ALA A 31 30.32 24.00 9.60
C ALA A 31 29.65 23.76 8.23
N LEU A 32 30.20 24.30 7.15
CA LEU A 32 29.71 24.08 5.80
C LEU A 32 29.81 22.60 5.38
N ILE A 33 30.93 21.93 5.68
CA ILE A 33 31.09 20.49 5.39
C ILE A 33 30.06 19.65 6.17
N SER A 34 29.79 20.01 7.42
CA SER A 34 28.81 19.27 8.24
C SER A 34 27.37 19.36 7.70
N ILE A 35 27.02 20.46 7.01
CA ILE A 35 25.70 20.62 6.38
C ILE A 35 25.57 19.72 5.13
N PHE A 36 26.66 19.43 4.42
CA PHE A 36 26.64 18.54 3.26
C PHE A 36 26.52 17.05 3.63
N LEU A 37 26.96 16.64 4.82
CA LEU A 37 26.91 15.25 5.28
C LEU A 37 25.54 14.81 5.82
N THR A 38 24.59 15.72 6.01
CA THR A 38 23.22 15.39 6.47
C THR A 38 22.22 15.28 5.31
N SER A 39 22.66 15.53 4.07
CA SER A 39 21.84 15.30 2.90
C SER A 39 21.95 13.84 2.44
N CYS A 40 20.80 13.18 2.40
CA CYS A 40 20.58 11.90 1.71
C CYS A 40 20.89 10.60 2.48
N GLN A 41 20.18 10.42 3.59
CA GLN A 41 19.50 9.16 3.85
C GLN A 41 18.02 9.42 4.12
N LYS A 42 17.35 10.07 3.15
CA LYS A 42 15.93 9.78 2.98
C LYS A 42 15.91 8.58 2.04
N GLU A 43 15.89 7.38 2.61
CA GLU A 43 15.27 6.27 1.90
C GLU A 43 13.90 6.79 1.47
N LEU A 44 13.74 6.96 0.16
CA LEU A 44 12.43 7.17 -0.40
C LEU A 44 11.68 5.89 -0.02
N GLU A 45 10.83 5.93 1.00
CA GLU A 45 9.82 4.90 1.21
C GLU A 45 8.98 4.93 -0.06
N ILE A 46 9.38 4.12 -1.04
CA ILE A 46 8.54 3.77 -2.17
C ILE A 46 7.33 3.14 -1.49
N GLN A 47 6.21 3.84 -1.43
CA GLN A 47 4.95 3.24 -1.00
C GLN A 47 4.67 2.11 -1.98
N THR A 48 4.99 0.88 -1.59
CA THR A 48 4.73 -0.33 -2.39
C THR A 48 3.32 -0.87 -2.14
N ASN A 49 2.53 -0.17 -1.32
CA ASN A 49 1.20 -0.60 -0.93
C ASN A 49 0.15 0.29 -1.59
N PHE A 50 -0.31 -0.12 -2.78
CA PHE A 50 -1.34 0.59 -3.51
C PHE A 50 -2.68 -0.11 -3.32
N PRO A 51 -3.68 0.56 -2.73
CA PRO A 51 -5.00 -0.02 -2.60
C PRO A 51 -5.59 -0.30 -3.99
N PHE A 52 -6.41 -1.35 -4.06
CA PHE A 52 -7.26 -1.63 -5.21
C PHE A 52 -8.72 -1.70 -4.77
N GLU A 53 -9.62 -1.58 -5.72
CA GLU A 53 -11.05 -1.75 -5.52
C GLU A 53 -11.58 -2.93 -6.35
N LEU A 54 -12.74 -3.44 -5.96
CA LEU A 54 -13.44 -4.49 -6.70
C LEU A 54 -14.73 -3.91 -7.26
N GLU A 55 -14.90 -4.02 -8.58
CA GLU A 55 -16.16 -3.77 -9.25
C GLU A 55 -16.79 -5.09 -9.69
N PHE A 56 -18.10 -5.19 -9.53
CA PHE A 56 -18.89 -6.35 -9.95
C PHE A 56 -20.00 -5.91 -10.88
N MET A 57 -20.24 -6.70 -11.92
CA MET A 57 -21.45 -6.53 -12.72
C MET A 57 -22.67 -7.03 -11.91
N PRO A 58 -23.88 -6.46 -12.14
CA PRO A 58 -25.08 -6.91 -11.47
C PRO A 58 -25.31 -8.41 -11.65
N VAL A 59 -25.61 -9.09 -10.56
CA VAL A 59 -25.98 -10.50 -10.51
C VAL A 59 -27.47 -10.63 -10.20
N PRO A 60 -28.14 -11.73 -10.60
CA PRO A 60 -29.54 -11.95 -10.24
C PRO A 60 -29.69 -12.01 -8.72
N LYS A 61 -30.83 -11.54 -8.19
CA LYS A 61 -31.13 -11.71 -6.76
C LYS A 61 -31.62 -13.13 -6.43
N ASN A 62 -32.30 -13.78 -7.36
CA ASN A 62 -32.85 -15.12 -7.17
C ASN A 62 -32.13 -16.12 -8.07
N ILE A 63 -31.82 -17.30 -7.53
CA ILE A 63 -31.14 -18.37 -8.27
C ILE A 63 -31.91 -19.69 -8.12
N VAL A 64 -31.66 -20.62 -9.04
CA VAL A 64 -32.30 -21.93 -9.07
C VAL A 64 -31.21 -22.99 -8.96
N ALA A 65 -31.46 -24.05 -8.20
CA ALA A 65 -30.57 -25.20 -8.10
C ALA A 65 -30.08 -25.65 -9.48
N ASP A 66 -28.78 -25.91 -9.58
CA ASP A 66 -28.03 -26.30 -10.77
C ASP A 66 -27.93 -25.28 -11.90
N GLN A 67 -28.60 -24.11 -11.80
CA GLN A 67 -28.44 -23.02 -12.76
C GLN A 67 -27.20 -22.19 -12.41
N THR A 68 -26.24 -22.13 -13.33
CA THR A 68 -25.00 -21.38 -13.10
C THR A 68 -25.24 -19.87 -13.24
N VAL A 69 -24.75 -19.11 -12.27
CA VAL A 69 -24.67 -17.65 -12.30
C VAL A 69 -23.26 -17.22 -12.63
N GLU A 70 -23.14 -16.29 -13.57
CA GLU A 70 -21.87 -15.65 -13.88
C GLU A 70 -21.70 -14.39 -13.04
N ILE A 71 -20.54 -14.27 -12.40
CA ILE A 71 -20.15 -13.09 -11.62
C ILE A 71 -18.93 -12.51 -12.32
N LEU A 72 -19.09 -11.37 -12.98
CA LEU A 72 -18.00 -10.65 -13.64
C LEU A 72 -17.36 -9.70 -12.64
N CYS A 73 -16.06 -9.88 -12.41
CA CYS A 73 -15.28 -9.07 -11.48
C CYS A 73 -14.22 -8.26 -12.25
N GLN A 74 -14.02 -7.01 -11.82
CA GLN A 74 -12.92 -6.18 -12.23
C GLN A 74 -12.16 -5.65 -11.00
N ILE A 75 -10.84 -5.88 -10.98
CA ILE A 75 -9.91 -5.23 -10.06
C ILE A 75 -9.56 -3.87 -10.64
N LYS A 76 -9.83 -2.79 -9.88
CA LYS A 76 -9.44 -1.42 -10.23
C LYS A 76 -8.22 -1.03 -9.43
N LYS A 77 -7.14 -0.71 -10.15
CA LYS A 77 -5.91 -0.16 -9.55
C LYS A 77 -5.95 1.35 -9.65
N GLU A 78 -5.50 2.04 -8.60
CA GLU A 78 -5.34 3.50 -8.62
C GLU A 78 -4.14 3.96 -9.48
N GLY A 79 -3.26 3.04 -9.90
CA GLY A 79 -2.12 3.33 -10.76
C GLY A 79 -1.63 2.14 -11.58
N GLN A 80 -0.64 2.39 -12.42
CA GLN A 80 -0.05 1.39 -13.33
C GLN A 80 1.20 0.79 -12.67
N TYR A 81 1.00 -0.27 -11.88
CA TYR A 81 2.07 -0.98 -11.20
C TYR A 81 2.22 -2.39 -11.77
N SER A 82 3.46 -2.74 -12.12
CA SER A 82 3.82 -4.08 -12.60
C SER A 82 4.18 -5.00 -11.43
N GLY A 83 4.05 -6.31 -11.63
CA GLY A 83 4.44 -7.32 -10.63
C GLY A 83 3.39 -7.65 -9.57
N THR A 84 2.24 -6.98 -9.55
CA THR A 84 1.11 -7.36 -8.70
C THR A 84 0.50 -8.68 -9.15
N ARG A 85 0.41 -9.63 -8.23
CA ARG A 85 -0.26 -10.91 -8.38
C ARG A 85 -1.42 -10.96 -7.41
N TYR A 86 -2.59 -11.33 -7.92
CA TYR A 86 -3.81 -11.43 -7.15
C TYR A 86 -4.16 -12.88 -6.85
N PHE A 87 -4.78 -13.10 -5.71
CA PHE A 87 -5.29 -14.38 -5.27
C PHE A 87 -6.73 -14.22 -4.80
N ILE A 88 -7.55 -15.24 -5.02
CA ILE A 88 -8.92 -15.33 -4.52
C ILE A 88 -9.02 -16.46 -3.51
N ARG A 89 -9.72 -16.21 -2.40
CA ARG A 89 -10.31 -17.25 -1.55
C ARG A 89 -11.80 -16.99 -1.40
N TYR A 90 -12.55 -18.03 -1.05
CA TYR A 90 -13.98 -17.92 -0.79
C TYR A 90 -14.34 -18.65 0.50
N PHE A 91 -15.44 -18.21 1.11
CA PHE A 91 -16.08 -18.90 2.23
C PHE A 91 -17.60 -18.83 2.03
N GLN A 92 -18.29 -19.94 2.29
CA GLN A 92 -19.73 -20.02 2.15
C GLN A 92 -20.38 -20.21 3.53
N TYR A 93 -21.23 -19.27 3.89
CA TYR A 93 -21.96 -19.23 5.15
C TYR A 93 -23.25 -20.04 5.08
N GLU A 94 -24.04 -19.83 4.02
CA GLU A 94 -25.35 -20.46 3.84
C GLU A 94 -25.53 -21.13 2.48
N GLY A 95 -26.49 -22.04 2.42
CA GLY A 95 -26.82 -22.84 1.25
C GLY A 95 -25.75 -23.87 0.89
N GLN A 96 -25.96 -24.60 -0.21
CA GLN A 96 -24.97 -25.53 -0.76
C GLN A 96 -24.65 -25.14 -2.19
N GLY A 97 -23.41 -24.79 -2.49
CA GLY A 97 -23.03 -24.30 -3.82
C GLY A 97 -21.55 -24.49 -4.10
N ALA A 98 -21.17 -24.27 -5.35
CA ALA A 98 -19.81 -24.36 -5.82
C ALA A 98 -19.43 -23.08 -6.56
N LEU A 99 -18.31 -22.47 -6.16
CA LEU A 99 -17.69 -21.33 -6.84
C LEU A 99 -16.44 -21.81 -7.57
N MET A 100 -16.22 -21.34 -8.81
CA MET A 100 -15.06 -21.71 -9.63
C MET A 100 -14.77 -20.66 -10.70
N PHE A 101 -13.58 -20.71 -11.29
CA PHE A 101 -13.33 -20.09 -12.60
C PHE A 101 -13.95 -20.93 -13.73
N PRO A 102 -14.17 -20.35 -14.92
CA PRO A 102 -14.44 -21.13 -16.13
C PRO A 102 -13.41 -22.22 -16.33
N ASP A 103 -13.87 -23.41 -16.73
CA ASP A 103 -13.03 -24.61 -17.00
C ASP A 103 -12.17 -25.07 -15.81
N TYR A 104 -12.50 -24.63 -14.59
CA TYR A 104 -11.80 -24.99 -13.37
C TYR A 104 -12.65 -25.89 -12.46
N LYS A 105 -11.99 -26.64 -11.59
CA LYS A 105 -12.68 -27.42 -10.54
C LYS A 105 -13.28 -26.49 -9.48
N PRO A 106 -14.34 -26.89 -8.77
CA PRO A 106 -14.85 -26.14 -7.62
C PRO A 106 -13.74 -25.77 -6.63
N PHE A 107 -13.76 -24.52 -6.19
CA PHE A 107 -12.88 -24.05 -5.13
C PHE A 107 -13.18 -24.80 -3.83
N LYS A 108 -12.14 -24.94 -3.00
CA LYS A 108 -12.27 -25.32 -1.60
C LYS A 108 -12.31 -24.04 -0.77
N MET A 109 -13.17 -24.02 0.24
CA MET A 109 -13.26 -22.88 1.15
C MET A 109 -11.92 -22.58 1.81
N ASN A 110 -11.60 -21.30 1.96
CA ASN A 110 -10.36 -20.79 2.56
C ASN A 110 -9.05 -21.26 1.88
N VAL A 111 -9.12 -21.74 0.64
CA VAL A 111 -7.93 -22.01 -0.19
C VAL A 111 -7.72 -20.84 -1.15
N LEU A 112 -6.46 -20.40 -1.27
CA LEU A 112 -6.06 -19.35 -2.20
C LEU A 112 -5.84 -19.92 -3.61
N TYR A 113 -6.44 -19.26 -4.60
CA TYR A 113 -6.27 -19.57 -6.01
C TYR A 113 -5.73 -18.33 -6.74
N PRO A 114 -4.79 -18.48 -7.69
CA PRO A 114 -4.31 -17.34 -8.47
C PRO A 114 -5.42 -16.77 -9.35
N VAL A 115 -5.46 -15.44 -9.47
CA VAL A 115 -6.36 -14.72 -10.38
C VAL A 115 -5.54 -14.27 -11.60
N GLU A 116 -6.00 -14.64 -12.78
CA GLU A 116 -5.35 -14.25 -14.04
C GLU A 116 -5.93 -12.93 -14.55
N GLY A 117 -5.12 -11.88 -14.50
CA GLY A 117 -5.49 -10.55 -14.97
C GLY A 117 -6.40 -9.77 -14.02
N GLU A 118 -6.86 -8.61 -14.48
CA GLU A 118 -7.68 -7.69 -13.69
C GLU A 118 -9.18 -7.87 -13.92
N LYS A 119 -9.57 -8.53 -15.02
CA LYS A 119 -10.96 -8.83 -15.35
C LYS A 119 -11.11 -10.33 -15.46
N PHE A 120 -11.98 -10.90 -14.64
CA PHE A 120 -12.20 -12.33 -14.61
C PHE A 120 -13.67 -12.65 -14.33
N LYS A 121 -14.03 -13.88 -14.65
CA LYS A 121 -15.38 -14.42 -14.45
C LYS A 121 -15.30 -15.48 -13.35
N LEU A 122 -16.27 -15.47 -12.45
CA LEU A 122 -16.56 -16.58 -11.55
C LEU A 122 -17.89 -17.21 -11.97
N LEU A 123 -17.98 -18.53 -11.80
CA LEU A 123 -19.19 -19.31 -11.98
C LEU A 123 -19.64 -19.80 -10.62
N TYR A 124 -20.83 -19.38 -10.19
CA TYR A 124 -21.48 -19.93 -9.01
C TYR A 124 -22.58 -20.90 -9.43
N LYS A 125 -22.50 -22.15 -8.94
CA LYS A 125 -23.52 -23.17 -9.18
C LYS A 125 -24.17 -23.58 -7.86
N PRO A 126 -25.38 -23.11 -7.54
CA PRO A 126 -26.14 -23.58 -6.39
C PRO A 126 -26.54 -25.04 -6.57
N LYS A 127 -26.65 -25.77 -5.47
CA LYS A 127 -27.11 -27.17 -5.39
C LYS A 127 -28.41 -27.31 -4.60
N SER A 128 -28.89 -26.23 -3.98
CA SER A 128 -30.15 -26.17 -3.25
C SER A 128 -30.99 -24.98 -3.74
N LYS A 129 -32.23 -24.88 -3.23
CA LYS A 129 -33.14 -23.74 -3.46
C LYS A 129 -33.28 -22.85 -2.21
N GLU A 130 -32.48 -23.13 -1.18
CA GLU A 130 -32.42 -22.35 0.06
C GLU A 130 -31.66 -21.05 -0.20
N SER A 131 -31.66 -20.10 0.74
CA SER A 131 -30.83 -18.90 0.59
C SER A 131 -29.35 -19.27 0.56
N HIS A 132 -28.59 -18.53 -0.23
CA HIS A 132 -27.16 -18.73 -0.40
C HIS A 132 -26.41 -17.46 0.00
N GLU A 133 -25.49 -17.60 0.94
CA GLU A 133 -24.65 -16.49 1.40
C GLU A 133 -23.19 -16.93 1.39
N PHE A 134 -22.35 -16.19 0.67
CA PHE A 134 -20.92 -16.42 0.63
C PHE A 134 -20.16 -15.14 0.39
N GLU A 135 -18.89 -15.17 0.77
CA GLU A 135 -17.95 -14.09 0.53
C GLU A 135 -16.78 -14.57 -0.31
N ILE A 136 -16.21 -13.63 -1.05
CA ILE A 136 -14.92 -13.78 -1.69
C ILE A 136 -13.97 -12.74 -1.13
N TRP A 137 -12.70 -13.10 -1.06
CA TRP A 137 -11.63 -12.19 -0.72
C TRP A 137 -10.61 -12.22 -1.85
N ILE A 138 -10.27 -11.04 -2.35
CA ILE A 138 -9.17 -10.84 -3.27
C ILE A 138 -8.02 -10.25 -2.46
N SER A 139 -6.86 -10.89 -2.51
CA SER A 139 -5.62 -10.39 -1.92
C SER A 139 -4.56 -10.18 -2.99
N ASP A 140 -3.65 -9.24 -2.77
CA ASP A 140 -2.43 -9.11 -3.56
C ASP A 140 -1.19 -9.59 -2.80
N ASN A 141 -0.07 -9.68 -3.50
CA ASN A 141 1.22 -10.06 -2.92
C ASN A 141 1.93 -8.91 -2.16
N PHE A 142 1.28 -7.76 -1.96
CA PHE A 142 1.78 -6.61 -1.20
C PHE A 142 1.05 -6.44 0.15
N GLY A 143 0.07 -7.32 0.44
CA GLY A 143 -0.67 -7.34 1.71
C GLY A 143 -1.99 -6.59 1.66
N ASN A 144 -2.46 -6.14 0.49
CA ASN A 144 -3.81 -5.61 0.35
C ASN A 144 -4.82 -6.74 0.26
N GLU A 145 -5.99 -6.51 0.84
CA GLU A 145 -7.13 -7.40 0.72
C GLU A 145 -8.42 -6.60 0.54
N ARG A 146 -9.35 -7.15 -0.24
CA ARG A 146 -10.72 -6.65 -0.41
C ARG A 146 -11.68 -7.82 -0.37
N MET A 147 -12.81 -7.60 0.30
CA MET A 147 -13.88 -8.59 0.44
C MET A 147 -15.09 -8.14 -0.36
N ALA A 148 -15.83 -9.10 -0.92
CA ALA A 148 -17.16 -8.89 -1.46
C ALA A 148 -18.08 -10.03 -1.03
N GLU A 149 -19.32 -9.68 -0.68
CA GLU A 149 -20.34 -10.61 -0.22
C GLU A 149 -21.44 -10.77 -1.28
N PHE A 150 -21.95 -11.98 -1.40
CA PHE A 150 -23.01 -12.35 -2.32
C PHE A 150 -24.12 -13.05 -1.55
N SER A 151 -25.34 -12.57 -1.74
CA SER A 151 -26.56 -13.15 -1.16
C SER A 151 -27.57 -13.38 -2.28
N PHE A 152 -28.12 -14.60 -2.34
CA PHE A 152 -29.11 -15.02 -3.32
C PHE A 152 -30.34 -15.66 -2.66
N ASN A 153 -31.47 -15.44 -3.34
CA ASN A 153 -32.88 -15.84 -3.17
C ASN A 153 -33.54 -15.62 -1.80
#